data_AF-A0A7W1YV27-F1
#
_entry.id   AF-A0A7W1YV27-F1
#
_cell.length_a   1.000
_cell.length_b   1.000
_cell.length_c   1.000
_cell.angle_alpha   90.00
_cell.angle_beta   90.00
_cell.angle_gamma   90.00
#
_symmetry.space_group_name_H-M   'P 1'
#
loop_
_entity.id
_entity.type
_entity.pdbx_description
1 polymer ?
#
loop_
_entity_poly.entity_id
_entity_poly.type
_entity_poly.pdbx_seq_one_letter_code
_entity_poly.pdbx_strand_id
1 'polypeptide(L)'
;MIRTRAHRGIALTLSLCLVAAACQGDGEDDGDVIAPTEFDDVPSDDASVTAEPGAGEWDTWVLTAPDQFSVPPPPMPGSPEAEAELAEIRDFVPRRTPEITDMVDFWDQNPLSTPWVEKNLEFVSARAKDPPLSSRGYALMSVAVADAVVATWHWKYVYDRPAPEGVERISDPGP
;
A
#
# COMPACT_ATOMS: atom_id res chain seq x y z
N MET A 1 -18.75 -51.40 -3.26
CA MET A 1 -17.66 -50.81 -4.05
C MET A 1 -17.69 -49.30 -3.89
N ILE A 2 -16.98 -48.75 -2.90
CA ILE A 2 -16.87 -47.31 -2.66
C ILE A 2 -15.45 -47.07 -2.15
N ARG A 3 -14.71 -46.17 -2.82
CA ARG A 3 -13.65 -45.26 -2.31
C ARG A 3 -12.55 -45.07 -3.36
N THR A 4 -12.45 -43.85 -3.91
CA THR A 4 -11.19 -43.16 -4.29
C THR A 4 -11.43 -41.76 -4.94
N ARG A 5 -12.37 -40.95 -4.41
CA ARG A 5 -12.49 -39.52 -4.80
C ARG A 5 -12.05 -38.52 -3.71
N ALA A 6 -11.73 -38.99 -2.50
CA ALA A 6 -11.46 -38.13 -1.35
C ALA A 6 -10.02 -37.59 -1.26
N HIS A 7 -9.06 -38.08 -2.05
CA HIS A 7 -7.64 -37.74 -1.88
C HIS A 7 -7.14 -36.53 -2.68
N ARG A 8 -7.92 -36.02 -3.66
CA ARG A 8 -7.51 -34.85 -4.46
C ARG A 8 -7.81 -33.50 -3.80
N GLY A 9 -8.80 -33.45 -2.90
CA GLY A 9 -9.13 -32.22 -2.16
C GLY A 9 -8.14 -31.90 -1.03
N ILE A 10 -7.58 -32.93 -0.40
CA ILE A 10 -6.66 -32.79 0.75
C ILE A 10 -5.27 -32.28 0.31
N ALA A 11 -4.83 -32.65 -0.88
CA ALA A 11 -3.56 -32.16 -1.43
C ALA A 11 -3.61 -30.67 -1.78
N LEU A 12 -4.77 -30.16 -2.24
CA LEU A 12 -4.94 -28.74 -2.56
C LEU A 12 -4.97 -27.85 -1.30
N THR A 13 -5.53 -28.36 -0.20
CA THR A 13 -5.56 -27.67 1.10
C THR A 13 -4.18 -27.63 1.75
N LEU A 14 -3.40 -28.72 1.66
CA LEU A 14 -2.00 -28.74 2.14
C LEU A 14 -1.09 -27.78 1.34
N SER A 15 -1.31 -27.62 0.04
CA SER A 15 -0.55 -26.65 -0.78
C SER A 15 -0.90 -25.19 -0.46
N LEU A 16 -2.16 -24.89 -0.11
CA LEU A 16 -2.58 -23.55 0.30
C LEU A 16 -2.03 -23.18 1.69
N CYS A 17 -1.98 -24.14 2.63
CA CYS A 17 -1.39 -23.92 3.96
C CYS A 17 0.14 -23.66 3.90
N LEU A 18 0.84 -24.18 2.90
CA LEU A 18 2.27 -23.92 2.68
C LEU A 18 2.55 -22.49 2.19
N VAL A 19 1.60 -21.86 1.47
CA VAL A 19 1.71 -20.46 1.07
C VAL A 19 1.45 -19.54 2.27
N ALA A 20 0.44 -19.84 3.09
CA ALA A 20 0.20 -19.09 4.34
C ALA A 20 1.42 -19.13 5.26
N ALA A 21 2.01 -20.32 5.48
CA ALA A 21 3.20 -20.47 6.32
C ALA A 21 4.44 -19.73 5.78
N ALA A 22 4.50 -19.41 4.48
CA ALA A 22 5.54 -18.56 3.90
C ALA A 22 5.26 -17.06 4.10
N CYS A 23 3.99 -16.67 4.33
CA CYS A 23 3.63 -15.32 4.75
C CYS A 23 3.88 -15.09 6.24
N GLN A 24 3.74 -16.12 7.10
CA GLN A 24 3.93 -16.03 8.56
C GLN A 24 5.35 -15.70 9.07
N GLY A 25 6.32 -15.49 8.17
CA GLY A 25 7.71 -15.16 8.51
C GLY A 25 8.01 -13.66 8.48
N ASP A 26 7.02 -12.83 8.16
CA ASP A 26 7.12 -11.40 7.86
C ASP A 26 7.49 -10.49 9.04
N GLY A 27 7.79 -11.03 10.22
CA GLY A 27 8.29 -10.24 11.34
C GLY A 27 7.28 -9.20 11.83
N GLU A 28 5.99 -9.44 11.61
CA GLU A 28 4.89 -8.73 12.26
C GLU A 28 5.05 -8.92 13.78
N ASP A 29 5.67 -7.95 14.46
CA ASP A 29 5.81 -7.94 15.91
C ASP A 29 4.38 -7.81 16.46
N ASP A 30 3.90 -8.83 17.19
CA ASP A 30 2.56 -8.95 17.76
C ASP A 30 2.30 -7.81 18.79
N GLY A 31 2.12 -6.60 18.29
CA GLY A 31 1.62 -5.45 19.04
C GLY A 31 0.14 -5.68 19.35
N ASP A 32 -0.13 -5.85 20.65
CA ASP A 32 -1.42 -5.94 21.34
C ASP A 32 -2.67 -6.02 20.43
N VAL A 33 -3.23 -7.23 20.29
CA VAL A 33 -4.47 -7.49 19.57
C VAL A 33 -5.62 -6.71 20.22
N ILE A 34 -5.93 -5.54 19.67
CA ILE A 34 -7.17 -4.82 20.01
C ILE A 34 -8.32 -5.64 19.42
N ALA A 35 -9.20 -6.12 20.31
CA ALA A 35 -10.40 -6.87 19.95
C ALA A 35 -11.25 -6.09 18.92
N PRO A 36 -12.02 -6.78 18.04
CA PRO A 36 -12.77 -6.12 16.98
C PRO A 36 -13.98 -5.40 17.57
N THR A 37 -13.79 -4.14 17.95
CA THR A 37 -14.86 -3.19 18.19
C THR A 37 -14.84 -2.19 17.04
N GLU A 38 -15.89 -2.25 16.22
CA GLU A 38 -16.33 -1.26 15.21
C GLU A 38 -15.26 -0.71 14.24
N PHE A 39 -15.43 -1.06 12.97
CA PHE A 39 -14.64 -0.59 11.83
C PHE A 39 -14.89 0.88 11.45
N ASP A 40 -15.61 1.62 12.31
CA ASP A 40 -16.04 2.99 12.06
C ASP A 40 -15.51 3.88 13.20
N ASP A 41 -14.84 4.97 12.81
CA ASP A 41 -14.32 6.06 13.65
C ASP A 41 -12.99 5.82 14.39
N VAL A 42 -11.90 5.58 13.65
CA VAL A 42 -10.58 6.08 14.08
C VAL A 42 -10.48 7.56 13.67
N PRO A 43 -10.39 8.52 14.60
CA PRO A 43 -10.23 9.92 14.27
C PRO A 43 -8.93 10.14 13.49
N SER A 44 -9.03 10.78 12.32
CA SER A 44 -7.92 11.05 11.39
C SER A 44 -6.85 12.05 11.88
N ASP A 45 -6.84 12.35 13.18
CA ASP A 45 -6.09 13.46 13.79
C ASP A 45 -4.83 13.02 14.57
N ASP A 46 -4.35 11.79 14.41
CA ASP A 46 -3.06 11.39 14.96
C ASP A 46 -1.94 11.55 13.94
N ALA A 47 -1.31 12.73 13.95
CA ALA A 47 -0.06 13.02 13.26
C ALA A 47 1.16 12.21 13.78
N SER A 48 0.96 11.20 14.63
CA SER A 48 2.01 10.40 15.27
C SER A 48 1.80 8.89 15.29
N VAL A 49 0.78 8.31 14.62
CA VAL A 49 0.84 6.87 14.33
C VAL A 49 1.95 6.67 13.29
N THR A 50 3.10 6.19 13.75
CA THR A 50 4.13 5.63 12.86
C THR A 50 3.49 4.50 12.08
N ALA A 51 3.10 4.77 10.83
CA ALA A 51 2.53 3.79 9.94
C ALA A 51 3.56 2.67 9.71
N GLU A 52 3.39 1.53 10.38
CA GLU A 52 4.17 0.30 10.25
C GLU A 52 5.70 0.50 10.15
N PRO A 53 6.40 0.86 11.24
CA PRO A 53 7.85 1.14 11.20
C PRO A 53 8.70 -0.04 10.71
N GLY A 54 8.23 -1.28 10.90
CA GLY A 54 8.93 -2.49 10.47
C GLY A 54 8.72 -2.89 9.01
N ALA A 55 7.78 -2.27 8.27
CA ALA A 55 7.41 -2.81 6.96
C ALA A 55 8.50 -2.70 5.88
N GLY A 56 9.52 -1.88 6.10
CA GLY A 56 10.70 -1.82 5.22
C GLY A 56 11.65 -3.02 5.37
N GLU A 57 11.44 -3.87 6.37
CA GLU A 57 12.27 -5.06 6.67
C GLU A 57 11.57 -6.38 6.32
N TRP A 58 10.30 -6.33 5.88
CA TRP A 58 9.54 -7.51 5.47
C TRP A 58 10.19 -8.23 4.29
N ASP A 59 9.93 -9.53 4.18
CA ASP A 59 10.37 -10.34 3.06
C ASP A 59 9.69 -9.90 1.75
N THR A 60 10.48 -9.76 0.69
CA THR A 60 10.00 -9.44 -0.66
C THR A 60 9.79 -10.70 -1.50
N TRP A 61 8.84 -10.64 -2.44
CA TRP A 61 8.48 -11.75 -3.32
C TRP A 61 9.32 -11.80 -4.60
N VAL A 62 9.54 -10.64 -5.24
CA VAL A 62 10.21 -10.50 -6.54
C VAL A 62 11.45 -9.62 -6.42
N LEU A 63 11.39 -8.56 -5.62
CA LEU A 63 12.57 -7.77 -5.31
C LEU A 63 13.61 -8.63 -4.58
N THR A 64 14.87 -8.34 -4.86
CA THR A 64 16.02 -9.00 -4.23
C THR A 64 16.38 -8.38 -2.88
N ALA A 65 15.99 -7.12 -2.67
CA ALA A 65 16.12 -6.37 -1.43
C ALA A 65 15.17 -5.16 -1.44
N PRO A 66 14.79 -4.61 -0.27
CA PRO A 66 13.96 -3.40 -0.17
C PRO A 66 14.55 -2.17 -0.89
N ASP A 67 15.88 -2.09 -0.97
CA ASP A 67 16.64 -0.98 -1.57
C ASP A 67 17.10 -1.25 -3.02
N GLN A 68 16.57 -2.28 -3.68
CA GLN A 68 16.93 -2.64 -5.06
C GLN A 68 16.84 -1.44 -6.02
N PHE A 69 15.94 -0.50 -5.74
CA PHE A 69 15.87 0.80 -6.42
C PHE A 69 16.43 1.90 -5.52
N SER A 70 17.49 2.55 -5.98
CA SER A 70 18.08 3.70 -5.29
C SER A 70 17.20 4.94 -5.43
N VAL A 71 16.89 5.56 -4.29
CA VAL A 71 16.19 6.84 -4.20
C VAL A 71 17.16 7.90 -3.69
N PRO A 72 17.32 9.06 -4.35
CA PRO A 72 18.21 10.12 -3.86
C PRO A 72 17.71 10.68 -2.52
N PRO A 73 18.61 11.20 -1.66
CA PRO A 73 18.19 11.83 -0.41
C PRO A 73 17.29 13.05 -0.70
N PRO A 74 16.26 13.28 0.12
CA PRO A 74 15.41 14.45 -0.03
C PRO A 74 16.21 15.74 0.22
N PRO A 75 15.72 16.89 -0.26
CA PRO A 75 16.28 18.19 0.11
C PRO A 75 16.37 18.36 1.62
N MET A 76 17.44 19.00 2.09
CA MET A 76 17.60 19.29 3.51
C MET A 76 16.53 20.27 3.97
N PRO A 77 15.94 20.09 5.18
CA PRO A 77 15.00 21.05 5.73
C PRO A 77 15.58 22.47 5.75
N GLY A 78 14.82 23.44 5.23
CA GLY A 78 15.24 24.85 5.13
C GLY A 78 16.24 25.16 4.01
N SER A 79 16.60 24.19 3.15
CA SER A 79 17.39 24.48 1.94
C SER A 79 16.56 25.24 0.90
N PRO A 80 17.19 25.97 -0.05
CA PRO A 80 16.47 26.61 -1.15
C PRO A 80 15.60 25.65 -1.97
N GLU A 81 16.03 24.40 -2.10
CA GLU A 81 15.29 23.35 -2.81
C GLU A 81 14.04 22.90 -2.02
N ALA A 82 14.16 22.71 -0.71
CA ALA A 82 13.02 22.36 0.14
C ALA A 82 11.97 23.50 0.17
N GLU A 83 12.41 24.75 0.23
CA GLU A 83 11.52 25.92 0.16
C GLU A 83 10.85 26.06 -1.20
N ALA A 84 11.54 25.69 -2.29
CA ALA A 84 10.95 25.67 -3.63
C ALA A 84 9.85 24.61 -3.75
N GLU A 85 10.06 23.40 -3.22
CA GLU A 85 9.02 22.35 -3.16
C GLU A 85 7.79 22.82 -2.36
N LEU A 86 7.98 23.47 -1.21
CA LEU A 86 6.87 24.01 -0.40
C LEU A 86 6.14 25.16 -1.10
N ALA A 87 6.87 26.04 -1.79
CA ALA A 87 6.27 27.13 -2.55
C ALA A 87 5.42 26.59 -3.71
N GLU A 88 5.87 25.52 -4.37
CA GLU A 88 5.10 24.84 -5.41
C GLU A 88 3.78 24.29 -4.87
N ILE A 89 3.79 23.56 -3.75
CA ILE A 89 2.56 23.03 -3.15
C ILE A 89 1.59 24.17 -2.79
N ARG A 90 2.08 25.25 -2.17
CA ARG A 90 1.27 26.42 -1.80
C ARG A 90 0.63 27.12 -3.00
N ASP A 91 1.30 27.10 -4.15
CA ASP A 91 0.77 27.69 -5.38
C ASP A 91 -0.32 26.81 -6.04
N PHE A 92 -0.29 25.49 -5.82
CA PHE A 92 -1.32 24.57 -6.35
C PHE A 92 -2.65 24.64 -5.59
N VAL A 93 -2.61 24.80 -4.27
CA VAL A 93 -3.82 24.84 -3.41
C VAL A 93 -4.90 25.83 -3.90
N PRO A 94 -4.61 27.11 -4.22
CA PRO A 94 -5.62 28.05 -4.71
C PRO A 94 -6.08 27.75 -6.15
N ARG A 95 -5.37 26.88 -6.87
CA ARG A 95 -5.68 26.48 -8.25
C ARG A 95 -6.48 25.18 -8.32
N ARG A 96 -6.87 24.58 -7.18
CA ARG A 96 -7.67 23.36 -7.17
C ARG A 96 -9.05 23.58 -7.79
N THR A 97 -9.50 22.60 -8.57
CA THR A 97 -10.86 22.53 -9.12
C THR A 97 -11.56 21.31 -8.54
N PRO A 98 -12.91 21.22 -8.60
CA PRO A 98 -13.62 20.03 -8.16
C PRO A 98 -13.07 18.74 -8.77
N GLU A 99 -12.69 18.76 -10.05
CA GLU A 99 -12.11 17.61 -10.74
C GLU A 99 -10.74 17.20 -10.19
N ILE A 100 -9.95 18.16 -9.70
CA ILE A 100 -8.66 17.88 -9.04
C ILE A 100 -8.92 17.27 -7.67
N THR A 101 -9.85 17.82 -6.89
CA THR A 101 -10.22 17.26 -5.58
C THR A 101 -10.76 15.85 -5.72
N ASP A 102 -11.69 15.60 -6.66
CA ASP A 102 -12.20 14.25 -6.96
C ASP A 102 -11.08 13.27 -7.32
N MET A 103 -10.06 13.71 -8.08
CA MET A 103 -8.90 12.89 -8.41
C MET A 103 -8.04 12.59 -7.19
N VAL A 104 -7.82 13.58 -6.32
CA VAL A 104 -7.07 13.39 -5.06
C VAL A 104 -7.80 12.40 -4.18
N ASP A 105 -9.11 12.60 -3.95
CA ASP A 105 -9.94 11.73 -3.12
C ASP A 105 -9.99 10.30 -3.66
N PHE A 106 -10.01 10.14 -4.99
CA PHE A 106 -9.97 8.82 -5.61
C PHE A 106 -8.66 8.07 -5.33
N TRP A 107 -7.52 8.76 -5.26
CA TRP A 107 -6.22 8.13 -4.99
C TRP A 107 -5.86 8.08 -3.50
N ASP A 108 -6.45 8.93 -2.67
CA ASP A 108 -6.27 8.99 -1.20
C ASP A 108 -7.19 8.02 -0.44
N GLN A 109 -7.47 6.86 -1.03
CA GLN A 109 -8.30 5.84 -0.41
C GLN A 109 -7.51 5.02 0.63
N ASN A 110 -8.19 4.57 1.68
CA ASN A 110 -7.65 3.65 2.66
C ASN A 110 -8.36 2.28 2.57
N PRO A 111 -7.65 1.16 2.32
CA PRO A 111 -6.20 1.05 2.12
C PRO A 111 -5.72 1.65 0.78
N LEU A 112 -4.48 2.15 0.77
CA LEU A 112 -3.85 2.79 -0.41
C LEU A 112 -3.81 1.89 -1.67
N SER A 113 -3.93 0.58 -1.48
CA SER A 113 -3.94 -0.40 -2.56
C SER A 113 -5.29 -0.51 -3.28
N THR A 114 -6.36 0.06 -2.72
CA THR A 114 -7.73 -0.10 -3.24
C THR A 114 -7.86 0.29 -4.72
N PRO A 115 -7.42 1.49 -5.16
CA PRO A 115 -7.54 1.88 -6.57
C PRO A 115 -6.82 0.92 -7.52
N TRP A 116 -5.69 0.34 -7.10
CA TRP A 116 -4.93 -0.63 -7.89
C TRP A 116 -5.64 -1.98 -8.03
N VAL A 117 -6.23 -2.46 -6.94
CA VAL A 117 -7.02 -3.70 -6.94
C VAL A 117 -8.26 -3.54 -7.81
N GLU A 118 -8.98 -2.43 -7.67
CA GLU A 118 -10.13 -2.10 -8.50
C GLU A 118 -9.76 -2.02 -9.98
N LYS A 119 -8.63 -1.37 -10.31
CA LYS A 119 -8.16 -1.29 -11.68
C LYS A 119 -7.81 -2.67 -12.24
N ASN A 120 -7.22 -3.55 -11.44
CA ASN A 120 -6.95 -4.92 -11.85
C ASN A 120 -8.24 -5.73 -12.09
N LEU A 121 -9.24 -5.56 -11.22
CA LEU A 121 -10.58 -6.16 -11.39
C LEU A 121 -11.21 -5.69 -12.71
N GLU A 122 -11.14 -4.39 -13.03
CA GLU A 122 -11.59 -3.83 -14.30
C GLU A 122 -10.86 -4.51 -15.48
N PHE A 123 -9.53 -4.52 -15.47
CA PHE A 123 -8.72 -5.10 -16.54
C PHE A 123 -9.00 -6.59 -16.79
N VAL A 124 -9.19 -7.36 -15.72
CA VAL A 124 -9.52 -8.79 -15.82
C VAL A 124 -10.96 -8.98 -16.28
N SER A 125 -11.90 -8.17 -15.79
CA SER A 125 -13.32 -8.31 -16.10
C SER A 125 -13.65 -7.97 -17.55
N ALA A 126 -12.92 -7.02 -18.16
CA ALA A 126 -13.08 -6.58 -19.53
C ALA A 126 -12.63 -7.61 -20.59
N ARG A 127 -12.02 -8.73 -20.18
CA ARG A 127 -11.48 -9.77 -21.07
C ARG A 127 -12.34 -11.04 -21.07
N ALA A 128 -12.08 -11.92 -22.05
CA ALA A 128 -12.65 -13.25 -22.08
C ALA A 128 -12.33 -14.01 -20.77
N LYS A 129 -13.30 -14.75 -20.26
CA LYS A 129 -13.17 -15.44 -18.97
C LYS A 129 -12.24 -16.65 -19.11
N ASP A 130 -11.05 -16.53 -18.54
CA ASP A 130 -10.01 -17.55 -18.49
C ASP A 130 -9.51 -17.64 -17.03
N PRO A 131 -10.06 -18.58 -16.21
CA PRO A 131 -9.77 -18.61 -14.78
C PRO A 131 -8.28 -18.72 -14.43
N PRO A 132 -7.46 -19.56 -15.11
CA PRO A 132 -6.00 -19.55 -14.94
C PRO A 132 -5.36 -18.17 -15.19
N LEU A 133 -5.69 -17.51 -16.30
CA LEU A 133 -5.09 -16.22 -16.65
C LEU A 133 -5.53 -15.10 -15.70
N SER A 134 -6.82 -15.07 -15.35
CA SER A 134 -7.38 -14.12 -14.37
C SER A 134 -6.71 -14.27 -13.00
N SER A 135 -6.59 -15.51 -12.51
CA SER A 135 -5.94 -15.78 -11.21
C SER A 135 -4.49 -15.31 -11.20
N ARG A 136 -3.77 -15.51 -12.32
CA ARG A 136 -2.40 -15.01 -12.48
C ARG A 136 -2.33 -13.47 -12.46
N GLY A 137 -3.29 -12.79 -13.09
CA GLY A 137 -3.36 -11.32 -13.08
C GLY A 137 -3.58 -10.75 -11.67
N TYR A 138 -4.44 -11.38 -10.87
CA TYR A 138 -4.62 -10.99 -9.46
C TYR A 138 -3.35 -11.24 -8.64
N ALA A 139 -2.76 -12.43 -8.74
CA ALA A 139 -1.55 -12.76 -8.01
C ALA A 139 -0.39 -11.81 -8.32
N LEU A 140 -0.17 -11.47 -9.59
CA LEU A 140 0.92 -10.55 -9.98
C LEU A 140 0.72 -9.13 -9.45
N MET A 141 -0.51 -8.62 -9.40
CA MET A 141 -0.79 -7.31 -8.82
C MET A 141 -0.54 -7.31 -7.31
N SER A 142 -1.05 -8.32 -6.59
CA SER A 142 -0.85 -8.42 -5.15
C SER A 142 0.63 -8.52 -4.77
N VAL A 143 1.40 -9.35 -5.50
CA VAL A 143 2.85 -9.46 -5.35
C VAL A 143 3.55 -8.13 -5.60
N ALA A 144 3.17 -7.41 -6.66
CA ALA A 144 3.78 -6.12 -6.98
C ALA A 144 3.47 -5.04 -5.93
N VAL A 145 2.24 -5.01 -5.40
CA VAL A 145 1.84 -4.07 -4.33
C VAL A 145 2.58 -4.39 -3.03
N ALA A 146 2.71 -5.66 -2.66
CA ALA A 146 3.44 -6.07 -1.45
C ALA A 146 4.90 -5.60 -1.50
N ASP A 147 5.62 -5.93 -2.59
CA ASP A 147 7.01 -5.51 -2.78
C ASP A 147 7.18 -3.98 -2.83
N ALA A 148 6.20 -3.28 -3.42
CA ALA A 148 6.22 -1.82 -3.45
C ALA A 148 6.07 -1.19 -2.06
N VAL A 149 5.21 -1.75 -1.19
CA VAL A 149 5.09 -1.31 0.20
C VAL A 149 6.43 -1.45 0.92
N VAL A 150 7.08 -2.62 0.85
CA VAL A 150 8.38 -2.85 1.48
C VAL A 150 9.43 -1.84 1.00
N ALA A 151 9.56 -1.67 -0.32
CA ALA A 151 10.54 -0.74 -0.90
C ALA A 151 10.26 0.73 -0.52
N THR A 152 9.00 1.15 -0.51
CA THR A 152 8.64 2.53 -0.15
C THR A 152 8.81 2.80 1.33
N TRP A 153 8.46 1.84 2.20
CA TRP A 153 8.65 1.95 3.64
C TRP A 153 10.13 1.97 4.03
N HIS A 154 10.98 1.19 3.36
CA HIS A 154 12.43 1.25 3.54
C HIS A 154 12.94 2.69 3.40
N TRP A 155 12.65 3.35 2.27
CA TRP A 155 13.13 4.73 2.04
C TRP A 155 12.43 5.77 2.92
N LYS A 156 11.14 5.56 3.26
CA LYS A 156 10.42 6.44 4.19
C LYS A 156 11.14 6.52 5.53
N TYR A 157 11.54 5.39 6.09
CA TYR A 157 12.20 5.33 7.40
C TYR A 157 13.73 5.54 7.32
N VAL A 158 14.37 5.31 6.17
CA VAL A 158 15.78 5.71 5.96
C VAL A 158 15.94 7.23 6.00
N TYR A 159 15.02 7.98 5.39
CA TYR A 159 15.11 9.44 5.32
C TYR A 159 14.33 10.17 6.41
N ASP A 160 13.31 9.55 6.99
CA ASP A 160 12.48 10.07 8.09
C ASP A 160 12.09 11.55 7.88
N ARG A 161 11.70 11.87 6.64
CA ARG A 161 11.38 13.25 6.27
C ARG A 161 10.04 13.65 6.89
N PRO A 162 9.96 14.74 7.66
CA PRO A 162 8.68 15.21 8.19
C PRO A 162 7.76 15.67 7.05
N ALA A 163 6.46 15.48 7.24
CA ALA A 163 5.46 15.99 6.32
C ALA A 163 5.52 17.54 6.22
N PRO A 164 5.11 18.14 5.09
CA PRO A 164 5.03 19.59 4.96
C PRO A 164 4.14 20.21 6.05
N GLU A 165 4.69 21.13 6.85
CA GLU A 165 3.94 21.87 7.86
C GLU A 165 3.40 23.20 7.31
N GLY A 166 2.23 23.63 7.81
CA GLY A 166 1.65 24.93 7.49
C GLY A 166 1.20 25.09 6.02
N VAL A 167 0.83 23.98 5.38
CA VAL A 167 0.26 23.96 4.02
C VAL A 167 -1.08 23.21 4.06
N GLU A 168 -2.13 23.82 3.53
CA GLU A 168 -3.46 23.22 3.37
C GLU A 168 -3.37 22.06 2.36
N ARG A 169 -4.02 20.93 2.64
CA ARG A 169 -4.11 19.81 1.70
C ARG A 169 -5.13 20.13 0.62
N ILE A 170 -4.96 19.54 -0.56
CA ILE A 170 -5.93 19.71 -1.67
C ILE A 170 -7.29 19.07 -1.33
N SER A 171 -7.30 18.03 -0.49
CA SER A 171 -8.50 17.37 0.01
C SER A 171 -9.14 18.06 1.23
N ASP A 172 -8.51 19.09 1.80
CA ASP A 172 -9.11 19.80 2.92
C ASP A 172 -10.37 20.57 2.44
N PRO A 173 -11.45 20.58 3.25
CA PRO A 173 -12.62 21.37 2.94
C PRO A 173 -12.18 22.83 2.81
N GLY A 174 -12.51 23.45 1.66
CA GLY A 174 -12.11 24.83 1.41
C GLY A 174 -12.66 25.83 2.41
N PRO A 175 -12.15 27.07 2.39
CA PRO A 175 -12.60 28.13 3.29
C PRO A 175 -14.10 28.42 3.16
#